data_AF-A0AAD5JK73-F1
#
_entry.id   AF-A0AAD5JK73-F1
#
_cell.length_a   1.000
_cell.length_b   1.000
_cell.length_c   1.000
_cell.angle_alpha   90.00
_cell.angle_beta   90.00
_cell.angle_gamma   90.00
#
_symmetry.space_group_name_H-M   'P 1'
#
loop_
_entity.id
_entity.type
_entity.pdbx_description
1 polymer ?
#
loop_
_entity_poly.entity_id
_entity_poly.type
_entity_poly.pdbx_seq_one_letter_code
_entity_poly.pdbx_strand_id
1 'polypeptide(L)'
;MAQTMAMPLAPSLSVICNAFNNFSLSNTLSLPLSNQPKYRSLSIQCARVGGVEIPNNKRVEYSLQYIHGIGRTRARQILVDLNMNNKITKELSEEELIILRDEVSKYMIEGDLRRFNALAIRRLKEIQCYRGVRHIQGLPCRGQRTKNNCRTLKGKRVSIPGKKKAPR
;
A
#
# COMPACT_ATOMS: atom_id res chain seq x y z
N MET A 1 25.00 -84.77 2.43
CA MET A 1 24.72 -83.41 2.95
C MET A 1 25.73 -83.10 4.05
N ALA A 2 26.65 -82.17 3.78
CA ALA A 2 27.68 -81.60 4.65
C ALA A 2 28.03 -80.24 4.01
N GLN A 3 28.22 -79.10 4.71
CA GLN A 3 29.25 -78.77 5.71
C GLN A 3 30.68 -78.88 5.13
N THR A 4 31.60 -77.91 5.26
CA THR A 4 31.57 -76.51 5.80
C THR A 4 32.88 -75.77 5.43
N MET A 5 32.96 -74.46 5.73
CA MET A 5 34.17 -73.63 5.95
C MET A 5 34.91 -72.96 4.78
N ALA A 6 35.33 -71.74 5.10
CA ALA A 6 35.87 -70.65 4.31
C ALA A 6 37.40 -70.71 3.99
N MET A 7 37.79 -69.96 2.93
CA MET A 7 39.08 -69.24 2.74
C MET A 7 40.37 -70.09 2.56
N PRO A 8 41.33 -69.64 1.71
CA PRO A 8 42.29 -68.59 2.09
C PRO A 8 42.64 -67.57 0.97
N LEU A 9 43.71 -66.79 1.19
CA LEU A 9 44.18 -65.64 0.39
C LEU A 9 45.12 -66.03 -0.77
N ALA A 10 45.33 -65.08 -1.70
CA ALA A 10 46.24 -65.21 -2.85
C ALA A 10 47.68 -64.71 -2.56
N PRO A 11 48.64 -65.06 -3.43
CA PRO A 11 49.77 -64.18 -3.72
C PRO A 11 50.05 -63.92 -5.22
N SER A 12 50.84 -62.86 -5.42
CA SER A 12 51.48 -62.26 -6.61
C SER A 12 52.38 -63.22 -7.44
N LEU A 13 52.98 -62.87 -8.59
CA LEU A 13 53.70 -61.67 -9.10
C LEU A 13 53.55 -61.60 -10.65
N SER A 14 53.18 -60.49 -11.32
CA SER A 14 53.90 -59.23 -11.63
C SER A 14 55.22 -59.37 -12.43
N VAL A 15 55.28 -58.79 -13.65
CA VAL A 15 56.52 -58.40 -14.36
C VAL A 15 56.22 -57.29 -15.40
N ILE A 16 56.87 -56.11 -15.23
CA ILE A 16 57.54 -55.22 -16.22
C ILE A 16 56.77 -54.89 -17.54
N CYS A 17 56.57 -53.66 -18.04
CA CYS A 17 57.22 -52.32 -17.97
C CYS A 17 56.17 -51.19 -18.23
N ASN A 18 56.40 -49.87 -18.43
CA ASN A 18 57.33 -48.78 -17.98
C ASN A 18 56.71 -47.44 -18.49
N ALA A 19 57.05 -46.22 -18.07
CA ALA A 19 57.67 -45.66 -16.85
C ALA A 19 57.47 -44.11 -16.83
N PHE A 20 57.85 -43.44 -15.74
CA PHE A 20 58.00 -41.97 -15.56
C PHE A 20 56.75 -41.06 -15.44
N ASN A 21 56.30 -40.93 -14.18
CA ASN A 21 56.24 -39.69 -13.40
C ASN A 21 55.59 -38.41 -14.01
N ASN A 22 54.49 -37.96 -13.39
CA ASN A 22 54.59 -37.01 -12.26
C ASN A 22 53.29 -36.91 -11.44
N PHE A 23 53.42 -36.53 -10.16
CA PHE A 23 52.33 -36.41 -9.19
C PHE A 23 51.65 -35.03 -9.21
N SER A 24 50.33 -34.99 -9.03
CA SER A 24 49.69 -34.22 -7.94
C SER A 24 48.22 -34.63 -7.78
N LEU A 25 47.65 -34.43 -6.57
CA LEU A 25 46.25 -34.75 -6.28
C LEU A 25 45.38 -33.49 -6.36
N SER A 26 44.12 -33.65 -6.80
CA SER A 26 43.00 -32.94 -6.18
C SER A 26 41.68 -33.69 -6.42
N ASN A 27 40.82 -33.74 -5.41
CA ASN A 27 39.49 -34.32 -5.53
C ASN A 27 38.58 -33.39 -6.35
N THR A 28 37.79 -33.96 -7.27
CA THR A 28 36.75 -33.23 -8.02
C THR A 28 35.56 -32.91 -7.12
N LEU A 29 35.70 -31.85 -6.33
CA LEU A 29 34.62 -31.22 -5.55
C LEU A 29 33.48 -30.78 -6.50
N SER A 30 32.42 -31.57 -6.55
CA SER A 30 31.16 -31.19 -7.20
C SER A 30 30.51 -30.06 -6.41
N LEU A 31 30.74 -28.82 -6.85
CA LEU A 31 30.01 -27.67 -6.33
C LEU A 31 28.50 -27.91 -6.49
N PRO A 32 27.69 -27.80 -5.41
CA PRO A 32 26.25 -27.70 -5.58
C PRO A 32 25.98 -26.42 -6.38
N LEU A 33 25.22 -26.53 -7.48
CA LEU A 33 24.84 -25.37 -8.28
C LEU A 33 24.21 -24.34 -7.34
N SER A 34 24.74 -23.13 -7.34
CA SER A 34 24.47 -22.17 -6.28
C SER A 34 22.98 -21.94 -6.11
N ASN A 35 22.52 -21.91 -4.86
CA ASN A 35 21.22 -21.34 -4.54
C ASN A 35 21.18 -19.95 -5.19
N GLN A 36 20.39 -19.82 -6.26
CA GLN A 36 20.12 -18.53 -6.89
C GLN A 36 19.79 -17.56 -5.77
N PRO A 37 20.49 -16.42 -5.64
CA PRO A 37 20.21 -15.50 -4.56
C PRO A 37 18.75 -15.14 -4.67
N LYS A 38 17.95 -15.56 -3.67
CA LYS A 38 16.62 -15.01 -3.46
C LYS A 38 16.86 -13.57 -3.04
N TYR A 39 17.07 -12.71 -4.05
CA TYR A 39 16.86 -11.29 -3.95
C TYR A 39 15.58 -11.14 -3.13
N ARG A 40 15.65 -10.39 -2.02
CA ARG A 40 14.43 -9.99 -1.31
C ARG A 40 13.72 -9.02 -2.25
N SER A 41 12.97 -9.60 -3.20
CA SER A 41 12.35 -8.97 -4.35
C SER A 41 11.69 -7.71 -3.87
N LEU A 42 12.15 -6.55 -4.38
CA LEU A 42 11.91 -5.23 -3.81
C LEU A 42 10.45 -5.08 -3.41
N SER A 43 10.16 -5.31 -2.13
CA SER A 43 8.79 -5.50 -1.70
C SER A 43 8.14 -4.14 -1.65
N ILE A 44 7.04 -3.96 -2.41
CA ILE A 44 6.35 -2.68 -2.52
C ILE A 44 5.71 -2.38 -1.14
N GLN A 45 6.45 -1.66 -0.30
CA GLN A 45 6.03 -1.36 1.08
C GLN A 45 5.00 -0.24 1.18
N CYS A 46 4.76 0.50 0.09
CA CYS A 46 3.65 1.44 -0.04
C CYS A 46 3.12 1.45 -1.48
N ALA A 47 1.81 1.24 -1.64
CA ALA A 47 1.11 1.56 -2.88
C ALA A 47 0.80 3.06 -2.91
N ARG A 48 1.38 3.81 -3.86
CA ARG A 48 1.05 5.22 -4.10
C ARG A 48 0.14 5.35 -5.33
N VAL A 49 -1.01 5.99 -5.16
CA VAL A 49 -2.07 6.12 -6.18
C VAL A 49 -2.73 7.50 -6.05
N GLY A 50 -3.00 8.19 -7.16
CA GLY A 50 -3.59 9.54 -7.14
C GLY A 50 -2.75 10.57 -6.36
N GLY A 51 -1.42 10.39 -6.30
CA GLY A 51 -0.49 11.23 -5.54
C GLY A 51 -0.39 10.93 -4.03
N VAL A 52 -1.25 10.08 -3.48
CA VAL A 52 -1.34 9.78 -2.03
C VAL A 52 -0.94 8.32 -1.73
N GLU A 53 -0.40 8.08 -0.54
CA GLU A 53 -0.05 6.73 -0.08
C GLU A 53 -1.28 6.00 0.49
N ILE A 54 -1.44 4.73 0.10
CA ILE A 54 -2.57 3.89 0.47
C ILE A 54 -2.17 2.88 1.56
N PRO A 55 -3.05 2.61 2.56
CA PRO A 55 -2.77 1.62 3.60
C PRO A 55 -2.79 0.18 3.06
N ASN A 56 -1.62 -0.43 2.90
CA ASN A 56 -1.47 -1.74 2.25
C ASN A 56 -2.24 -2.91 2.94
N ASN A 57 -2.46 -2.82 4.25
CA ASN A 57 -3.12 -3.87 5.06
C ASN A 57 -4.67 -3.89 4.94
N LYS A 58 -5.24 -3.33 3.87
CA LYS A 58 -6.70 -3.25 3.65
C LYS A 58 -7.11 -3.75 2.26
N ARG A 59 -8.40 -4.11 2.11
CA ARG A 59 -8.99 -4.42 0.80
C ARG A 59 -9.11 -3.16 -0.06
N VAL A 60 -8.92 -3.30 -1.37
CA VAL A 60 -8.83 -2.19 -2.34
C VAL A 60 -10.00 -1.19 -2.22
N GLU A 61 -11.25 -1.66 -2.04
CA GLU A 61 -12.43 -0.78 -1.86
C GLU A 61 -12.24 0.25 -0.72
N TYR A 62 -11.70 -0.18 0.43
CA TYR A 62 -11.50 0.68 1.62
C TYR A 62 -10.17 1.42 1.59
N SER A 63 -9.18 0.86 0.90
CA SER A 63 -7.89 1.49 0.62
C SER A 63 -8.03 2.76 -0.22
N LEU A 64 -8.79 2.69 -1.33
CA LEU A 64 -9.01 3.83 -2.22
C LEU A 64 -9.77 4.99 -1.54
N GLN A 65 -10.62 4.70 -0.54
CA GLN A 65 -11.39 5.70 0.23
C GLN A 65 -10.52 6.65 1.09
N TYR A 66 -9.21 6.44 1.17
CA TYR A 66 -8.28 7.39 1.81
C TYR A 66 -7.95 8.60 0.92
N ILE A 67 -8.11 8.49 -0.40
CA ILE A 67 -7.88 9.59 -1.35
C ILE A 67 -9.05 10.59 -1.25
N HIS A 68 -8.77 11.86 -0.95
CA HIS A 68 -9.83 12.88 -0.88
C HIS A 68 -10.50 13.08 -2.24
N GLY A 69 -11.71 12.53 -2.39
CA GLY A 69 -12.48 12.54 -3.63
C GLY A 69 -13.03 11.18 -4.03
N ILE A 70 -12.46 10.09 -3.50
CA ILE A 70 -12.94 8.73 -3.73
C ILE A 70 -13.87 8.32 -2.57
N GLY A 71 -15.18 8.28 -2.84
CA GLY A 71 -16.18 7.71 -1.92
C GLY A 71 -16.43 6.23 -2.19
N ARG A 72 -17.23 5.57 -1.33
CA ARG A 72 -17.65 4.16 -1.50
C ARG A 72 -18.19 3.83 -2.89
N THR A 73 -18.95 4.74 -3.50
CA THR A 73 -19.49 4.57 -4.86
C THR A 73 -18.37 4.54 -5.90
N ARG A 74 -17.49 5.55 -5.93
CA ARG A 74 -16.35 5.61 -6.86
C ARG A 74 -15.37 4.44 -6.67
N ALA A 75 -15.09 4.05 -5.42
CA ALA A 75 -14.21 2.92 -5.13
C ALA A 75 -14.75 1.59 -5.68
N ARG A 76 -16.07 1.36 -5.60
CA ARG A 76 -16.73 0.19 -6.21
C ARG A 76 -16.78 0.29 -7.73
N GLN A 77 -17.08 1.47 -8.26
CA GLN A 77 -17.14 1.72 -9.69
C GLN A 77 -15.78 1.40 -10.34
N ILE A 78 -14.67 1.96 -9.83
CA ILE A 78 -13.31 1.67 -10.33
C ILE A 78 -12.99 0.17 -10.31
N LEU A 79 -13.44 -0.57 -9.29
CA LEU A 79 -13.23 -2.02 -9.22
C LEU A 79 -14.07 -2.81 -10.25
N VAL A 80 -15.28 -2.34 -10.58
CA VAL A 80 -16.15 -2.93 -11.60
C VAL A 80 -15.64 -2.58 -13.01
N ASP A 81 -15.30 -1.31 -13.24
CA ASP A 81 -14.75 -0.82 -14.52
C ASP A 81 -13.47 -1.59 -14.89
N LEU A 82 -12.62 -1.91 -13.91
CA LEU A 82 -11.41 -2.72 -14.06
C LEU A 82 -11.62 -4.23 -13.91
N ASN A 83 -12.84 -4.69 -13.65
CA ASN A 83 -13.18 -6.11 -13.38
C ASN A 83 -12.29 -6.78 -12.30
N MET A 84 -11.81 -6.02 -11.33
CA MET A 84 -10.86 -6.50 -10.33
C MET A 84 -11.53 -7.06 -9.06
N ASN A 85 -10.98 -8.18 -8.59
CA ASN A 85 -11.38 -8.80 -7.33
C ASN A 85 -10.95 -7.99 -6.10
N ASN A 86 -11.72 -8.10 -5.02
CA ASN A 86 -11.48 -7.39 -3.75
C ASN A 86 -10.34 -8.01 -2.90
N LYS A 87 -9.14 -8.09 -3.48
CA LYS A 87 -7.88 -8.51 -2.85
C LYS A 87 -7.45 -7.58 -1.70
N ILE A 88 -6.45 -8.00 -0.91
CA ILE A 88 -5.71 -7.10 0.00
C ILE A 88 -4.71 -6.29 -0.84
N THR A 89 -4.51 -5.01 -0.52
CA THR A 89 -3.69 -4.08 -1.34
C THR A 89 -2.21 -4.52 -1.48
N LYS A 90 -1.71 -5.38 -0.59
CA LYS A 90 -0.39 -6.05 -0.70
C LYS A 90 -0.28 -7.11 -1.80
N GLU A 91 -1.39 -7.59 -2.32
CA GLU A 91 -1.50 -8.75 -3.23
C GLU A 91 -1.75 -8.31 -4.69
N LEU A 92 -1.62 -7.01 -4.96
CA LEU A 92 -1.79 -6.39 -6.28
C LEU A 92 -0.49 -6.55 -7.07
N SER A 93 -0.58 -6.89 -8.35
CA SER A 93 0.58 -6.79 -9.25
C SER A 93 0.91 -5.33 -9.56
N GLU A 94 2.14 -5.03 -9.99
CA GLU A 94 2.48 -3.67 -10.41
C GLU A 94 1.67 -3.25 -11.66
N GLU A 95 1.27 -4.21 -12.51
CA GLU A 95 0.34 -3.99 -13.63
C GLU A 95 -1.05 -3.54 -13.13
N GLU A 96 -1.63 -4.24 -12.15
CA GLU A 96 -2.89 -3.83 -11.51
C GLU A 96 -2.76 -2.45 -10.83
N LEU A 97 -1.58 -2.11 -10.28
CA LEU A 97 -1.30 -0.79 -9.69
C LEU A 97 -1.14 0.32 -10.73
N ILE A 98 -0.54 0.06 -11.90
CA ILE A 98 -0.46 1.03 -13.01
C ILE A 98 -1.87 1.34 -13.52
N ILE A 99 -2.63 0.30 -13.85
CA ILE A 99 -4.01 0.42 -14.34
C ILE A 99 -4.91 1.16 -13.31
N LEU A 100 -4.74 0.89 -12.02
CA LEU A 100 -5.39 1.66 -10.94
C LEU A 100 -5.02 3.14 -10.93
N ARG A 101 -3.74 3.48 -11.13
CA ARG A 101 -3.29 4.89 -11.18
C ARG A 101 -3.93 5.63 -12.34
N ASP A 102 -4.05 5.00 -13.50
CA ASP A 102 -4.61 5.61 -14.70
C ASP A 102 -6.13 5.85 -14.58
N GLU A 103 -6.90 4.86 -14.09
CA GLU A 103 -8.34 5.08 -13.82
C GLU A 103 -8.59 6.12 -12.72
N VAL A 104 -7.83 6.07 -11.63
CA VAL A 104 -7.97 7.04 -10.54
C VAL A 104 -7.65 8.46 -11.04
N SER A 105 -6.69 8.63 -11.95
CA SER A 105 -6.30 9.93 -12.52
C SER A 105 -7.39 10.59 -13.39
N LYS A 106 -8.40 9.85 -13.85
CA LYS A 106 -9.56 10.42 -14.56
C LYS A 106 -10.51 11.22 -13.65
N TYR A 107 -10.41 11.01 -12.32
CA TYR A 107 -11.28 11.67 -11.34
C TYR A 107 -10.60 12.90 -10.72
N MET A 108 -11.35 14.00 -10.56
CA MET A 108 -10.90 15.12 -9.73
C MET A 108 -10.63 14.65 -8.29
N ILE A 109 -9.43 14.93 -7.78
CA ILE A 109 -8.85 14.37 -6.56
C ILE A 109 -8.15 15.47 -5.74
N GLU A 110 -7.95 15.22 -4.43
CA GLU A 110 -7.08 15.98 -3.51
C GLU A 110 -7.12 17.50 -3.71
N GLY A 111 -6.07 18.06 -4.32
CA GLY A 111 -5.87 19.49 -4.51
C GLY A 111 -6.92 20.14 -5.41
N ASP A 112 -7.37 19.45 -6.47
CA ASP A 112 -8.33 20.00 -7.42
C ASP A 112 -9.72 20.12 -6.82
N LEU A 113 -10.16 19.10 -6.07
CA LEU A 113 -11.42 19.19 -5.32
C LEU A 113 -11.34 20.25 -4.20
N ARG A 114 -10.19 20.36 -3.51
CA ARG A 114 -10.00 21.40 -2.48
C ARG A 114 -10.02 22.81 -3.12
N ARG A 115 -9.34 23.01 -4.25
CA ARG A 115 -9.31 24.26 -5.03
C ARG A 115 -10.68 24.61 -5.59
N PHE A 116 -11.38 23.67 -6.22
CA PHE A 116 -12.72 23.85 -6.76
C PHE A 116 -13.72 24.28 -5.67
N ASN A 117 -13.74 23.56 -4.54
CA ASN A 117 -14.61 23.92 -3.41
C ASN A 117 -14.22 25.26 -2.77
N ALA A 118 -12.93 25.58 -2.65
CA ALA A 118 -12.46 26.86 -2.14
C ALA A 118 -12.87 28.02 -3.06
N LEU A 119 -12.76 27.87 -4.38
CA LEU A 119 -13.22 28.85 -5.38
C LEU A 119 -14.75 29.00 -5.34
N ALA A 120 -15.51 27.91 -5.25
CA ALA A 120 -16.96 27.95 -5.14
C ALA A 120 -17.44 28.67 -3.86
N ILE A 121 -16.75 28.47 -2.73
CA ILE A 121 -17.02 29.19 -1.47
C ILE A 121 -16.59 30.66 -1.59
N ARG A 122 -15.43 30.95 -2.21
CA ARG A 122 -14.95 32.33 -2.43
C ARG A 122 -15.96 33.12 -3.26
N ARG A 123 -16.40 32.58 -4.39
CA ARG A 123 -17.45 33.15 -5.25
C ARG A 123 -18.72 33.47 -4.48
N LEU A 124 -19.17 32.59 -3.59
CA LEU A 124 -20.35 32.86 -2.76
C LEU A 124 -20.14 34.03 -1.80
N LYS A 125 -18.93 34.24 -1.27
CA LYS A 125 -18.58 35.39 -0.42
C LYS A 125 -18.51 36.69 -1.22
N GLU A 126 -17.89 36.65 -2.40
CA GLU A 126 -17.74 37.79 -3.32
C GLU A 126 -19.09 38.30 -3.82
N ILE A 127 -20.04 37.41 -4.11
CA ILE A 127 -21.43 37.75 -4.47
C ILE A 127 -22.24 38.36 -3.30
N GLN A 128 -21.74 38.28 -2.05
CA GLN A 128 -22.40 38.76 -0.82
C GLN A 128 -23.82 38.20 -0.55
N CYS A 129 -24.25 37.16 -1.27
CA CYS A 129 -25.53 36.49 -1.04
C CYS A 129 -25.65 35.94 0.40
N TYR A 130 -26.87 35.65 0.87
CA TYR A 130 -27.11 35.09 2.22
C TYR A 130 -26.18 33.90 2.55
N ARG A 131 -25.98 32.96 1.62
CA ARG A 131 -25.05 31.84 1.81
C ARG A 131 -23.61 32.31 2.04
N GLY A 132 -23.14 33.29 1.25
CA GLY A 132 -21.85 33.95 1.40
C GLY A 132 -21.64 34.57 2.76
N VAL A 133 -22.58 35.42 3.19
CA VAL A 133 -22.58 36.07 4.51
C VAL A 133 -22.48 35.03 5.64
N ARG A 134 -23.22 33.92 5.55
CA ARG A 134 -23.16 32.82 6.54
C ARG A 134 -21.81 32.08 6.51
N HIS A 135 -21.19 31.92 5.34
CA HIS A 135 -19.82 31.40 5.19
C HIS A 135 -18.72 32.38 5.62
N ILE A 136 -19.01 33.68 5.77
CA ILE A 136 -18.12 34.66 6.42
C ILE A 136 -18.30 34.60 7.95
N GLN A 137 -19.54 34.61 8.43
CA GLN A 137 -19.90 34.64 9.86
C GLN A 137 -19.65 33.32 10.62
N GLY A 138 -19.22 32.24 9.97
CA GLY A 138 -19.07 30.92 10.60
C GLY A 138 -20.41 30.34 11.09
N LEU A 139 -21.47 30.50 10.30
CA LEU A 139 -22.82 30.03 10.62
C LEU A 139 -23.35 29.04 9.56
N PRO A 140 -24.18 28.06 9.94
CA PRO A 140 -24.81 27.16 8.98
C PRO A 140 -25.74 27.93 8.02
N CYS A 141 -25.67 27.54 6.76
CA CYS A 141 -26.39 28.14 5.63
C CYS A 141 -27.60 27.31 5.14
N ARG A 142 -27.81 26.10 5.66
CA ARG A 142 -28.91 25.18 5.28
C ARG A 142 -30.17 25.32 6.17
N GLY A 143 -30.60 26.56 6.47
CA GLY A 143 -31.81 26.82 7.28
C GLY A 143 -31.77 26.40 8.77
N GLN A 144 -30.64 25.85 9.25
CA GLN A 144 -30.52 25.31 10.62
C GLN A 144 -30.60 26.40 11.71
N ARG A 145 -31.38 26.16 12.77
CA ARG A 145 -31.61 27.10 13.89
C ARG A 145 -30.33 27.34 14.71
N THR A 146 -29.76 28.55 14.62
CA THR A 146 -28.46 28.91 15.24
C THR A 146 -28.47 29.29 16.73
N LYS A 147 -29.63 29.27 17.39
CA LYS A 147 -29.78 29.56 18.84
C LYS A 147 -29.13 28.48 19.72
N ASN A 148 -29.33 27.21 19.36
CA ASN A 148 -28.90 26.04 20.15
C ASN A 148 -27.76 25.29 19.45
N ASN A 149 -28.09 24.52 18.40
CA ASN A 149 -27.22 23.46 17.88
C ASN A 149 -26.49 23.90 16.61
N CYS A 150 -25.28 24.45 16.78
CA CYS A 150 -24.41 24.87 15.67
C CYS A 150 -22.91 24.72 15.96
N ARG A 151 -22.54 23.90 16.96
CA ARG A 151 -21.17 23.82 17.50
C ARG A 151 -20.12 23.20 16.57
N THR A 152 -20.51 22.28 15.70
CA THR A 152 -19.61 21.68 14.69
C THR A 152 -19.05 22.73 13.72
N LEU A 153 -19.75 23.85 13.51
CA LEU A 153 -19.37 24.90 12.58
C LEU A 153 -18.88 26.18 13.31
N LYS A 154 -19.47 26.53 14.46
CA LYS A 154 -18.98 27.62 15.35
C LYS A 154 -17.72 27.27 16.16
N GLY A 155 -17.34 26.00 16.23
CA GLY A 155 -16.26 25.51 17.10
C GLY A 155 -16.58 25.49 18.60
N LYS A 156 -15.54 25.15 19.38
CA LYS A 156 -15.55 25.07 20.85
C LYS A 156 -15.94 26.42 21.47
N ARG A 157 -16.51 26.41 22.69
CA ARG A 157 -16.72 27.66 23.44
C ARG A 157 -15.36 28.22 23.86
N VAL A 158 -14.92 29.31 23.23
CA VAL A 158 -13.83 30.14 23.75
C VAL A 158 -14.32 30.82 25.02
N SER A 159 -13.56 30.74 26.10
CA SER A 159 -13.81 31.50 27.32
C SER A 159 -13.35 32.95 27.13
N ILE A 160 -14.25 33.91 27.34
CA ILE A 160 -13.87 35.33 27.41
C ILE A 160 -13.00 35.52 28.67
N PRO A 161 -11.76 36.02 28.57
CA PRO A 161 -10.92 36.26 29.74
C PRO A 161 -11.58 37.26 30.70
N GLY A 162 -11.26 37.16 31.99
CA GLY A 162 -11.83 38.02 33.04
C GLY A 162 -13.27 37.68 33.48
N LYS A 163 -14.06 36.93 32.70
CA LYS A 163 -15.40 36.51 33.14
C LYS A 163 -15.34 35.29 34.06
N LYS A 164 -15.64 35.49 35.35
CA LYS A 164 -15.85 34.39 36.32
C LYS A 164 -16.87 33.40 35.75
N LYS A 165 -16.64 32.10 35.95
CA LYS A 165 -17.67 31.08 35.68
C LYS A 165 -18.86 31.37 36.60
N ALA A 166 -20.07 31.25 36.07
CA ALA A 166 -21.26 31.13 36.92
C ALA A 166 -21.10 29.91 37.85
N PRO A 167 -21.69 29.92 39.06
CA PRO A 167 -21.86 28.69 39.84
C PRO A 167 -22.61 27.63 39.02
N ARG A 168 -22.41 26.37 39.38
CA ARG A 168 -23.10 25.23 38.76
C ARG A 168 -24.52 25.10 39.31
#